data_AF-A0A535B9M8-F1
#
_entry.id   AF-A0A535B9M8-F1
#
_cell.length_a   1.000
_cell.length_b   1.000
_cell.length_c   1.000
_cell.angle_alpha   90.00
_cell.angle_beta   90.00
_cell.angle_gamma   90.00
#
_symmetry.space_group_name_H-M   'P 1'
#
loop_
_entity.id
_entity.type
_entity.pdbx_description
1 polymer ?
#
loop_
_entity_poly.entity_id
_entity_poly.type
_entity_poly.pdbx_seq_one_letter_code
_entity_poly.pdbx_strand_id
1 'polypeptide(L)'
;MSNVTCQISISLDGFVAGPNQSLENPIGEGGLRLHEWVFATASWREQEGQTGGERSVDSEVVDELFENVGAYIMGRKMFGGGDGSW
;
A
#
# COMPACT_ATOMS: atom_id res chain seq x y z
N MET A 1 -1.60 9.28 -24.20
CA MET A 1 -2.84 9.01 -23.43
C MET A 1 -2.41 8.51 -22.07
N SER A 2 -3.02 9.00 -20.99
CA SER A 2 -2.73 8.48 -19.65
C SER A 2 -3.45 7.15 -19.44
N ASN A 3 -2.80 6.20 -18.78
CA ASN A 3 -3.40 4.93 -18.40
C ASN A 3 -4.02 5.03 -17.00
N VAL A 4 -5.10 4.30 -16.77
CA VAL A 4 -5.64 4.07 -15.42
C VAL A 4 -5.18 2.69 -14.98
N THR A 5 -4.36 2.65 -13.93
CA THR A 5 -3.84 1.42 -13.34
C THR A 5 -4.40 1.25 -11.93
N CYS A 6 -4.42 0.01 -11.44
CA CYS A 6 -4.76 -0.32 -10.06
C CYS A 6 -3.83 -1.43 -9.60
N GLN A 7 -3.15 -1.21 -8.48
CA GLN A 7 -2.23 -2.14 -7.85
C GLN A 7 -2.60 -2.24 -6.38
N ILE A 8 -2.76 -3.47 -5.87
CA ILE A 8 -3.18 -3.71 -4.49
C ILE A 8 -2.68 -5.09 -4.03
N SER A 9 -2.31 -5.20 -2.76
CA SER A 9 -2.06 -6.49 -2.13
C SER A 9 -3.38 -7.11 -1.68
N ILE A 10 -3.57 -8.40 -1.94
CA ILE A 10 -4.82 -9.12 -1.66
C ILE A 10 -4.51 -10.43 -0.94
N SER A 11 -5.37 -10.82 0.00
CA SER A 11 -5.32 -12.12 0.64
C SER A 11 -5.72 -13.23 -0.33
N LEU A 12 -5.36 -14.48 0.01
CA LEU A 12 -5.71 -15.66 -0.79
C LEU A 12 -7.23 -15.85 -0.94
N ASP A 13 -8.00 -15.43 0.05
CA ASP A 13 -9.46 -15.48 0.09
C ASP A 13 -10.14 -14.20 -0.45
N GLY A 14 -9.36 -13.26 -1.02
CA GLY A 14 -9.90 -12.17 -1.83
C GLY A 14 -10.19 -10.85 -1.08
N PHE A 15 -9.56 -10.62 0.07
CA PHE A 15 -9.71 -9.40 0.87
C PHE A 15 -8.47 -8.51 0.80
N VAL A 16 -8.68 -7.20 0.80
CA VAL A 16 -7.61 -6.17 0.69
C VAL A 16 -7.37 -5.43 2.02
N ALA A 17 -8.13 -5.76 3.05
CA ALA A 17 -8.04 -5.23 4.39
C ALA A 17 -8.50 -6.28 5.40
N GLY A 18 -8.04 -6.18 6.64
CA GLY A 18 -8.54 -6.99 7.75
C GLY A 18 -9.95 -6.56 8.19
N PRO A 19 -10.62 -7.37 9.02
CA PRO A 19 -11.87 -6.96 9.67
C PRO A 19 -11.64 -5.80 10.65
N ASN A 20 -12.72 -5.19 11.13
CA ASN A 20 -12.69 -4.21 12.23
C ASN A 20 -11.73 -3.02 12.01
N GLN A 21 -11.78 -2.39 10.83
CA GLN A 21 -11.01 -1.16 10.56
C GLN A 21 -11.36 -0.05 11.58
N SER A 22 -10.32 0.57 12.15
CA SER A 22 -10.44 1.69 13.07
C SER A 22 -9.24 2.63 12.91
N LEU A 23 -9.21 3.75 13.62
CA LEU A 23 -8.04 4.65 13.60
C LEU A 23 -6.78 3.97 14.16
N GLU A 24 -6.93 3.07 15.12
CA GLU A 24 -5.85 2.26 15.68
C GLU A 24 -5.42 1.14 14.72
N ASN A 25 -6.38 0.58 13.96
CA ASN A 25 -6.15 -0.44 12.93
C ASN A 25 -6.60 0.08 11.56
N PRO A 26 -5.85 1.01 10.93
CA PRO A 26 -6.31 1.74 9.75
C PRO A 26 -6.46 0.86 8.51
N ILE A 27 -5.94 -0.37 8.52
CA ILE A 27 -6.15 -1.39 7.48
C ILE A 27 -6.92 -2.61 7.99
N GLY A 28 -7.58 -2.48 9.14
CA GLY A 28 -8.20 -3.59 9.84
C GLY A 28 -7.22 -4.48 10.60
N GLU A 29 -7.76 -5.26 11.53
CA GLU A 29 -7.01 -6.18 12.36
C GLU A 29 -6.27 -7.21 11.50
N GLY A 30 -4.95 -7.25 11.62
CA GLY A 30 -4.09 -8.15 10.83
C GLY A 30 -3.91 -7.76 9.36
N GLY A 31 -4.50 -6.66 8.89
CA GLY A 31 -4.41 -6.23 7.48
C GLY A 31 -3.00 -5.82 7.04
N LEU A 32 -2.15 -5.38 7.97
CA LEU A 32 -0.74 -5.03 7.69
C LEU A 32 0.05 -6.21 7.14
N ARG A 33 -0.35 -7.46 7.45
CA ARG A 33 0.32 -8.67 6.95
C ARG A 33 0.34 -8.75 5.42
N LEU A 34 -0.65 -8.16 4.75
CA LEU A 34 -0.69 -8.08 3.29
C LEU A 34 0.41 -7.18 2.71
N HIS A 35 1.03 -6.32 3.53
CA HIS A 35 1.98 -5.28 3.13
C HIS A 35 3.38 -5.51 3.71
N GLU A 36 3.59 -6.56 4.52
CA GLU A 36 4.90 -6.82 5.15
C GLU A 36 6.03 -6.97 4.13
N TRP A 37 5.73 -7.56 2.98
CA TRP A 37 6.69 -7.76 1.89
C TRP A 37 7.27 -6.42 1.38
N VAL A 38 6.43 -5.38 1.24
CA VAL A 38 6.86 -4.10 0.67
C VAL A 38 7.79 -3.35 1.63
N PHE A 39 7.57 -3.47 2.95
CA PHE A 39 8.38 -2.77 3.96
C PHE A 39 9.84 -3.26 4.05
N ALA A 40 10.11 -4.47 3.55
CA ALA A 40 11.46 -5.02 3.47
C ALA A 40 12.25 -4.45 2.28
N THR A 41 11.58 -3.91 1.25
CA THR A 41 12.23 -3.45 0.02
C THR A 41 13.00 -2.15 0.22
N ALA A 42 14.14 -2.02 -0.48
CA ALA A 42 14.88 -0.76 -0.52
C ALA A 42 14.05 0.36 -1.16
N SER A 43 13.32 0.06 -2.24
CA SER A 43 12.49 1.02 -2.97
C SER A 43 11.41 1.68 -2.11
N TRP A 44 10.69 0.90 -1.29
CA TRP A 44 9.69 1.46 -0.38
C TRP A 44 10.35 2.38 0.66
N ARG A 45 11.47 1.94 1.23
CA ARG A 45 12.17 2.72 2.25
C ARG A 45 12.70 4.03 1.69
N GLU A 46 13.26 4.03 0.48
CA GLU A 46 13.73 5.25 -0.19
C GLU A 46 12.59 6.24 -0.45
N GLN A 47 11.41 5.75 -0.86
CA GLN A 47 10.18 6.55 -1.00
C GLN A 47 9.78 7.23 0.32
N GLU A 48 9.91 6.51 1.43
CA GLU A 48 9.65 7.01 2.78
C GLU A 48 10.82 7.85 3.35
N GLY A 49 11.86 8.15 2.56
CA GLY A 49 13.04 8.91 2.99
C GLY A 49 13.95 8.17 3.97
N GLN A 50 13.83 6.85 4.05
CA GLN A 50 14.60 5.97 4.92
C GLN A 50 15.75 5.31 4.16
N THR A 51 16.71 4.75 4.91
CA THR A 51 17.84 3.98 4.36
C THR A 51 17.70 2.49 4.67
N GLY A 52 18.42 1.66 3.90
CA GLY A 52 18.40 0.20 4.04
C GLY A 52 17.26 -0.46 3.26
N GLY A 53 16.96 -1.72 3.60
CA GLY A 53 16.07 -2.57 2.82
C GLY A 53 16.83 -3.41 1.78
N GLU A 54 16.10 -4.35 1.17
CA GLU A 54 16.65 -5.27 0.18
C GLU A 54 16.32 -4.80 -1.24
N ARG A 55 17.34 -4.76 -2.10
CA ARG A 55 17.17 -4.51 -3.54
C ARG A 55 16.89 -5.83 -4.26
N SER A 56 15.69 -6.36 -4.02
CA SER A 56 15.18 -7.62 -4.60
C SER A 56 14.27 -7.38 -5.80
N VAL A 57 13.75 -8.46 -6.39
CA VAL A 57 12.68 -8.39 -7.41
C VAL A 57 11.43 -7.69 -6.89
N ASP A 58 11.09 -7.87 -5.60
CA ASP A 58 10.00 -7.14 -4.97
C ASP A 58 10.27 -5.63 -4.95
N SER A 59 11.54 -5.22 -4.81
CA SER A 59 11.94 -3.81 -4.91
C SER A 59 11.70 -3.25 -6.31
N GLU A 60 11.97 -4.03 -7.36
CA GLU A 60 11.69 -3.63 -8.75
C GLU A 60 10.18 -3.44 -8.98
N VAL A 61 9.35 -4.33 -8.42
CA VAL A 61 7.89 -4.18 -8.45
C VAL A 61 7.44 -2.89 -7.76
N VAL A 62 8.08 -2.52 -6.65
CA VAL A 62 7.78 -1.29 -5.92
C VAL A 62 8.21 -0.05 -6.71
N ASP A 63 9.35 -0.09 -7.42
CA ASP A 63 9.75 0.99 -8.32
C ASP A 63 8.69 1.22 -9.41
N GLU A 64 8.24 0.14 -10.07
CA GLU A 64 7.18 0.20 -11.10
C GLU A 64 5.85 0.71 -10.55
N LEU A 65 5.54 0.42 -9.28
CA LEU A 65 4.34 0.87 -8.57
C LEU A 65 4.24 2.40 -8.52
N PHE A 66 5.39 3.07 -8.44
CA PHE A 66 5.48 4.53 -8.33
C PHE A 66 5.87 5.21 -9.64
N GLU A 67 6.40 4.45 -10.61
CA GLU A 67 6.81 4.97 -11.89
C GLU A 67 5.61 5.53 -12.67
N ASN A 68 5.80 6.71 -13.28
CA ASN A 68 4.80 7.34 -14.15
C ASN A 68 3.44 7.65 -13.50
N VAL A 69 3.35 7.69 -12.15
CA VAL A 69 2.12 8.07 -11.45
C VAL A 69 2.03 9.59 -11.27
N GLY A 70 1.12 10.22 -12.01
CA GLY A 70 0.86 11.67 -11.92
C GLY A 70 -0.27 12.06 -10.96
N ALA A 71 -1.16 11.13 -10.62
CA ALA A 71 -2.30 11.37 -9.72
C ALA A 71 -2.80 10.07 -9.08
N TYR A 72 -3.29 10.16 -7.85
CA TYR A 72 -3.94 9.06 -7.14
C TYR A 72 -5.43 9.34 -6.94
N ILE A 73 -6.25 8.31 -7.08
CA ILE A 73 -7.66 8.32 -6.69
C ILE A 73 -7.83 7.32 -5.57
N MET A 74 -8.40 7.76 -4.44
CA MET A 74 -8.60 6.90 -3.27
C MET A 74 -9.95 7.17 -2.59
N GLY A 75 -10.52 6.12 -2.01
CA GLY A 75 -11.76 6.19 -1.25
C GLY A 75 -11.55 6.71 0.18
N ARG A 76 -12.65 7.07 0.87
CA ARG A 76 -12.57 7.66 2.22
C ARG A 76 -11.92 6.80 3.26
N LYS A 77 -12.25 5.53 3.27
CA LYS A 77 -11.70 4.59 4.24
C LYS A 77 -10.19 4.40 4.07
N MET A 78 -9.67 4.56 2.85
CA MET A 78 -8.23 4.48 2.59
C MET A 78 -7.50 5.74 3.07
N PHE A 79 -8.06 6.92 2.79
CA PHE A 79 -7.44 8.18 3.20
C PHE A 79 -7.53 8.44 4.70
N GLY A 80 -8.70 8.17 5.30
CA GLY A 80 -8.99 8.54 6.70
C GLY A 80 -8.79 7.42 7.71
N GLY A 81 -8.52 6.18 7.27
CA GLY A 81 -8.34 5.03 8.17
C GLY A 81 -9.62 4.60 8.92
N GLY A 82 -10.80 5.04 8.50
CA GLY A 82 -12.06 4.72 9.18
C GLY A 82 -13.24 5.56 8.69
N ASP A 83 -14.28 5.62 9.52
CA ASP A 83 -15.46 6.46 9.27
C ASP A 83 -15.21 7.91 9.72
N GLY A 84 -15.71 8.88 8.94
CA GLY A 84 -15.50 10.30 9.23
C GLY A 84 -15.90 11.20 8.05
N SER A 85 -15.82 12.52 8.25
CA SER A 85 -15.98 13.49 7.16
C SER A 85 -14.80 13.40 6.18
N TRP A 86 -15.01 13.93 4.97
CA TRP A 86 -13.90 14.22 4.04
C TRP A 86 -13.05 15.37 4.55
#